data_AF-A0A916LCD6-F1
#
_entry.id   AF-A0A916LCD6-F1
#
_cell.length_a   1.000
_cell.length_b   1.000
_cell.length_c   1.000
_cell.angle_alpha   90.00
_cell.angle_beta   90.00
_cell.angle_gamma   90.00
#
_symmetry.space_group_name_H-M   'P 1'
#
loop_
_entity.id
_entity.type
_entity.pdbx_description
1 polymer ?
#
loop_
_entity_poly.entity_id
_entity_poly.type
_entity_poly.pdbx_seq_one_letter_code
_entity_poly.pdbx_strand_id
1 'polypeptide(L)' 'MGDNRTHSADSRAHCPLLCTDDPLPGTVPVANVIGKARLIVWPPSRWGVVRSVNPQQGR' A
#
# COMPACT_ATOMS: atom_id res chain seq x y z
N MET A 1 -2.56 -1.47 0.94
CA MET A 1 -2.65 -1.38 2.41
C MET A 1 -1.25 -1.24 2.98
N GLY A 2 -1.10 -0.51 4.07
CA GLY A 2 0.17 -0.34 4.74
C GLY A 2 0.58 -1.58 5.52
N ASP A 3 1.88 -1.81 5.66
CA ASP A 3 2.40 -2.94 6.44
C ASP A 3 2.28 -2.72 7.95
N ASN A 4 2.37 -1.47 8.42
CA ASN A 4 2.03 -1.11 9.80
C ASN A 4 0.51 -0.98 9.97
N ARG A 5 -0.17 -2.13 10.02
CA ARG A 5 -1.63 -2.26 9.82
C ARG A 5 -2.48 -1.41 10.75
N THR A 6 -2.11 -1.27 12.01
CA THR A 6 -2.88 -0.51 13.03
C THR A 6 -2.61 0.99 12.99
N HIS A 7 -1.48 1.41 12.42
CA HIS A 7 -1.07 2.82 12.35
C HIS A 7 -0.91 3.29 10.90
N SER A 8 -1.78 2.84 10.00
CA SER A 8 -1.78 3.24 8.60
C SER A 8 -3.13 3.81 8.21
N ALA A 9 -3.13 5.09 7.81
CA ALA A 9 -4.25 5.73 7.14
C ALA A 9 -4.26 5.39 5.64
N ASP A 10 -4.41 4.10 5.34
CA ASP A 10 -4.51 3.59 3.96
C ASP A 10 -5.95 3.68 3.43
N SER A 11 -6.24 3.03 2.32
CA SER A 11 -7.55 3.01 1.66
C SER A 11 -8.74 2.81 2.61
N ARG A 12 -8.58 2.06 3.70
CA ARG A 12 -9.61 1.84 4.73
C ARG A 12 -10.00 3.12 5.46
N ALA A 13 -9.05 4.03 5.66
CA ALA A 13 -9.29 5.33 6.29
C ALA A 13 -9.94 6.33 5.33
N HIS A 14 -9.90 6.08 4.02
CA HIS A 14 -10.50 6.92 2.99
C HIS A 14 -11.99 6.57 2.72
N CYS A 15 -12.66 6.00 3.73
CA CYS A 15 -14.09 5.67 3.71
C CYS A 15 -14.70 5.89 5.12
N PRO A 16 -14.75 7.13 5.65
CA PRO A 16 -15.07 7.33 7.06
C PRO A 16 -16.57 7.23 7.37
N LEU A 17 -17.46 7.70 6.49
CA LEU A 17 -18.89 7.85 6.83
C LEU A 17 -19.88 7.77 5.65
N LEU A 18 -19.45 7.57 4.40
CA LEU A 18 -20.36 7.68 3.24
C LEU A 18 -19.83 6.97 1.99
N CYS A 19 -19.81 5.64 2.00
CA CYS A 19 -19.37 4.84 0.85
C CYS A 19 -20.53 4.14 0.14
N THR A 20 -21.77 4.57 0.42
CA THR A 20 -22.99 3.94 -0.08
C THR A 20 -23.23 4.20 -1.57
N ASP A 21 -22.72 5.31 -2.11
CA ASP A 21 -22.98 5.75 -3.49
C ASP A 21 -21.73 5.84 -4.38
N ASP A 22 -20.54 5.53 -3.86
CA ASP A 22 -19.30 5.52 -4.64
C ASP A 22 -18.92 4.06 -4.95
N PRO A 23 -18.88 3.62 -6.22
CA PRO A 23 -18.59 2.23 -6.58
C PRO A 23 -17.14 1.81 -6.34
N LEU A 24 -16.23 2.77 -6.12
CA LEU A 24 -14.79 2.51 -5.93
C LEU A 24 -14.22 3.21 -4.68
N PRO A 25 -14.92 3.17 -3.52
CA PRO A 25 -14.54 3.95 -2.36
C PRO A 25 -13.20 3.46 -1.80
N GLY A 26 -12.33 4.41 -1.43
CA GLY A 26 -11.00 4.11 -0.91
C GLY A 26 -10.01 3.54 -1.93
N THR A 27 -10.37 3.38 -3.21
CA THR A 27 -9.41 2.98 -4.25
C THR A 27 -8.55 4.16 -4.69
N VAL A 28 -7.35 3.86 -5.23
CA VAL A 28 -6.46 4.87 -5.81
C VAL A 28 -6.53 4.73 -7.32
N PRO A 29 -6.90 5.79 -8.07
CA PRO A 29 -6.87 5.78 -9.53
C PRO A 29 -5.49 5.43 -10.07
N VAL A 30 -5.42 4.66 -11.17
CA VAL A 30 -4.14 4.25 -11.79
C VAL A 30 -3.30 5.45 -12.21
N ALA A 31 -3.94 6.53 -12.66
CA ALA A 31 -3.25 7.77 -13.02
C ALA A 31 -2.49 8.42 -11.85
N ASN A 32 -2.86 8.12 -10.61
CA ASN A 32 -2.19 8.62 -9.41
C ASN A 32 -1.03 7.72 -8.94
N VAL A 33 -0.74 6.62 -9.65
CA VAL A 33 0.37 5.71 -9.33
C VAL A 33 1.66 6.23 -9.96
N ILE A 34 2.60 6.67 -9.13
CA ILE A 34 3.89 7.20 -9.59
C ILE A 34 4.88 6.06 -9.92
N GLY A 35 4.88 4.97 -9.15
CA GLY A 35 5.80 3.85 -9.36
C GLY A 35 5.84 2.83 -8.23
N LYS A 36 6.83 1.93 -8.27
CA LYS A 36 7.05 0.86 -7.28
C LYS A 36 8.40 1.03 -6.57
N ALA A 37 8.40 0.94 -5.25
CA ALA A 37 9.63 0.89 -4.45
C ALA A 37 10.41 -0.40 -4.74
N ARG A 38 11.68 -0.26 -5.11
CA ARG A 38 12.55 -1.39 -5.48
C ARG A 38 13.87 -1.46 -4.71
N LEU A 39 14.36 -0.33 -4.19
CA LEU A 39 15.66 -0.24 -3.53
C LEU A 39 15.50 0.42 -2.15
N ILE A 40 16.22 -0.10 -1.17
CA ILE A 40 16.39 0.50 0.14
C ILE A 40 17.76 1.19 0.12
N VAL A 41 17.78 2.51 0.14
CA VAL A 41 19.01 3.32 0.11
C VAL A 41 19.43 3.82 1.49
N TRP A 42 18.59 3.65 2.52
CA TRP A 42 18.89 4.08 3.89
C TRP A 42 18.17 3.22 4.95
N PRO A 43 18.79 3.01 6.14
CA PRO A 43 20.20 3.26 6.48
C PRO A 43 21.16 2.38 5.66
N PRO A 44 22.47 2.72 5.57
CA PRO A 44 23.41 2.00 4.73
C PRO A 44 23.52 0.51 5.09
N SER A 45 23.34 0.19 6.37
CA SER A 45 23.30 -1.19 6.88
C SER A 45 22.14 -2.04 6.32
N ARG A 46 21.16 -1.42 5.66
CA ARG A 46 20.03 -2.11 5.01
C ARG A 46 19.99 -1.92 3.50
N TRP A 47 21.11 -1.56 2.88
CA TRP A 47 21.17 -1.50 1.42
C TRP A 47 20.75 -2.84 0.79
N GLY A 48 19.85 -2.76 -0.18
CA GLY A 48 19.34 -3.95 -0.84
C GLY A 48 18.01 -3.71 -1.55
N VAL A 49 17.49 -4.77 -2.17
CA VAL A 49 16.23 -4.72 -2.93
C VAL A 49 15.01 -4.95 -2.03
N VAL A 50 13.90 -4.28 -2.36
CA VAL A 50 12.60 -4.51 -1.71
C VAL A 50 12.04 -5.84 -2.20
N ARG A 51 11.99 -6.83 -1.29
CA ARG A 51 11.40 -8.14 -1.59
C ARG A 51 9.88 -8.02 -1.61
N SER A 52 9.25 -8.57 -2.65
CA SER A 52 7.79 -8.73 -2.71
C SER A 52 7.49 -10.22 -2.57
N VAL A 53 6.94 -10.62 -1.44
CA VAL A 53 6.37 -11.97 -1.26
C VAL A 53 4.89 -11.85 -1.55
N ASN A 54 4.32 -12.78 -2.33
CA ASN A 54 2.88 -12.84 -2.50
C ASN A 54 2.27 -13.74 -1.42
N PRO A 55 1.61 -13.19 -0.39
CA PRO A 55 1.02 -13.99 0.68
C PRO A 55 -0.20 -14.81 0.22
N GLN A 56 -0.77 -14.54 -0.95
CA GLN A 56 -1.94 -15.25 -1.48
C GLN A 56 -1.57 -16.48 -2.30
N GLN A 57 -0.29 -16.69 -2.58
CA GLN A 57 0.18 -17.79 -3.43
C GLN A 57 0.23 -19.15 -2.75
N GLY A 58 -0.17 -19.26 -1.47
CA GLY A 58 -0.27 -20.52 -0.74
C GLY A 58 1.09 -21.21 -0.57
N ARG A 59 1.54 -21.34 0.67
CA ARG A 59 2.47 -22.42 1.02
C ARG A 59 1.78 -23.32 2.02
#